data_AF-A0A2V7XZ90-F1
#
_entry.id   AF-A0A2V7XZ90-F1
#
_cell.length_a   1.000
_cell.length_b   1.000
_cell.length_c   1.000
_cell.angle_alpha   90.00
_cell.angle_beta   90.00
_cell.angle_gamma   90.00
#
_symmetry.space_group_name_H-M   'P 1'
#
loop_
_entity.id
_entity.type
_entity.pdbx_description
1 polymer ?
#
loop_
_entity_poly.entity_id
_entity_poly.type
_entity_poly.pdbx_seq_one_letter_code
_entity_poly.pdbx_strand_id
1 'polypeptide(L)'
;EYRPWNDEERAKFRSMMVAFYQDFIKRAAEGRKKSVEQIDAIAQGRVWTGSEALDRGLVDRLGGLDVALGVAKERAHIGRDQEVNLVVLPERKGLIETILERQDEGVGAALPRDLRVLLRWARSFGQAQVLARLPFDLQVR
;
A
#
# COMPACT_ATOMS: atom_id res chain seq x y z
N GLU A 1 -9.82 -8.05 35.73
CA GLU A 1 -10.02 -6.88 36.61
C GLU A 1 -9.38 -5.64 35.99
N TYR A 2 -10.01 -4.47 36.15
CA TYR A 2 -9.46 -3.19 35.69
C TYR A 2 -8.76 -2.48 36.85
N ARG A 3 -7.54 -1.98 36.60
CA ARG A 3 -6.74 -1.19 37.54
C ARG A 3 -6.36 0.14 36.89
N PRO A 4 -6.49 1.29 37.59
CA PRO A 4 -5.96 2.57 37.12
C PRO A 4 -4.44 2.56 36.97
N TRP A 5 -3.92 3.37 36.05
CA TRP A 5 -2.47 3.52 35.86
C TRP A 5 -1.79 4.20 37.04
N ASN A 6 -0.57 3.76 37.34
CA ASN A 6 0.32 4.43 38.29
C ASN A 6 1.05 5.62 37.63
N ASP A 7 1.81 6.38 38.43
CA ASP A 7 2.52 7.58 37.96
C ASP A 7 3.57 7.29 36.89
N GLU A 8 4.30 6.19 37.00
CA GLU A 8 5.32 5.76 36.05
C GLU A 8 4.69 5.35 34.70
N GLU A 9 3.61 4.57 34.75
CA GLU A 9 2.83 4.17 33.57
C GLU A 9 2.26 5.39 32.85
N ARG A 10 1.70 6.35 33.60
CA ARG A 10 1.20 7.63 33.07
C ARG A 10 2.31 8.46 32.43
N ALA A 11 3.45 8.58 33.09
CA ALA A 11 4.60 9.33 32.58
C ALA A 11 5.15 8.73 31.28
N LYS A 12 5.25 7.40 31.21
CA LYS A 12 5.69 6.68 30.01
C LYS A 12 4.73 6.88 28.85
N PHE A 13 3.42 6.74 29.09
CA PHE A 13 2.42 6.99 28.07
C PHE A 13 2.42 8.45 27.59
N ARG A 14 2.58 9.41 28.52
CA ARG A 14 2.69 10.83 28.17
C ARG A 14 3.92 11.11 27.30
N SER A 15 5.08 10.54 27.65
CA SER A 15 6.30 10.66 26.84
C SER A 15 6.09 10.11 25.42
N MET A 16 5.44 8.95 25.31
CA MET A 16 5.07 8.36 24.02
C MET A 16 4.16 9.30 23.21
N MET A 17 3.11 9.85 23.81
CA MET A 17 2.21 10.82 23.12
C MET A 17 2.94 12.06 22.66
N VAL A 18 3.83 12.63 23.50
CA VAL A 18 4.64 13.79 23.15
C VAL A 18 5.56 13.47 21.97
N ALA A 19 6.22 12.31 21.98
CA ALA A 19 7.09 11.89 20.87
C ALA A 19 6.31 11.77 19.55
N PHE A 20 5.12 11.15 19.58
CA PHE A 20 4.25 11.07 18.40
C PHE A 20 3.80 12.44 17.91
N TYR A 21 3.41 13.34 18.82
CA TYR A 21 3.02 14.70 18.45
C TYR A 21 4.17 15.46 17.77
N GLN A 22 5.37 15.36 18.33
CA GLN A 22 6.57 16.00 17.77
C GLN A 22 6.91 15.46 16.36
N ASP A 23 6.81 14.15 16.14
CA ASP A 23 7.01 13.56 14.81
C ASP A 23 5.93 14.02 13.81
N PHE A 24 4.68 14.11 14.26
CA PHE A 24 3.57 14.61 13.43
C PHE A 24 3.80 16.05 12.98
N ILE A 25 4.07 16.98 13.90
CA ILE A 25 4.27 18.39 13.55
C ILE A 25 5.51 18.59 12.69
N LYS A 26 6.57 17.79 12.91
CA LYS A 26 7.78 17.82 12.08
C LYS A 26 7.46 17.43 10.63
N ARG A 27 6.75 16.32 10.41
CA ARG A 27 6.36 15.87 9.06
C ARG A 27 5.44 16.88 8.38
N ALA A 28 4.49 17.45 9.11
CA ALA A 28 3.61 18.47 8.59
C ALA A 28 4.38 19.74 8.19
N ALA A 29 5.35 20.16 9.02
CA ALA A 29 6.23 21.29 8.75
C ALA A 29 7.07 21.07 7.49
N GLU A 30 7.71 19.90 7.36
CA GLU A 30 8.46 19.49 6.16
C GLU A 30 7.57 19.50 4.91
N GLY A 31 6.39 18.87 4.98
CA GLY A 31 5.45 18.79 3.85
C GLY A 31 4.91 20.15 3.41
N ARG A 32 4.77 21.10 4.34
CA ARG A 32 4.26 22.46 4.06
C ARG A 32 5.34 23.52 3.94
N LYS A 33 6.62 23.13 4.06
CA LYS A 33 7.78 24.05 4.05
C LYS A 33 7.60 25.19 5.05
N LYS A 34 7.11 24.87 6.26
CA LYS A 34 6.89 25.79 7.38
C LYS A 34 7.80 25.41 8.54
N SER A 35 7.98 26.31 9.51
CA SER A 35 8.65 25.96 10.76
C SER A 35 7.75 25.09 11.64
N VAL A 36 8.36 24.34 12.56
CA VAL A 36 7.62 23.50 13.51
C VAL A 36 6.72 24.36 14.39
N GLU A 37 7.19 25.53 14.81
CA GLU A 37 6.47 26.49 15.65
C GLU A 37 5.24 27.06 14.93
N GLN A 38 5.36 27.32 13.62
CA GLN A 38 4.23 27.78 12.81
C GLN A 38 3.14 26.72 12.70
N ILE A 39 3.52 25.45 12.54
CA ILE A 39 2.56 24.34 12.52
C ILE A 39 1.95 24.12 13.90
N ASP A 40 2.76 24.12 14.97
CA ASP A 40 2.29 23.92 16.34
C ASP A 40 1.24 24.98 16.74
N ALA A 41 1.45 26.24 16.35
CA ALA A 41 0.51 27.34 16.61
C ALA A 41 -0.89 27.12 16.01
N ILE A 42 -0.98 26.41 14.87
CA ILE A 42 -2.24 26.10 14.18
C ILE A 42 -2.70 24.64 14.38
N ALA A 43 -1.92 23.83 15.10
CA ALA A 43 -2.21 22.44 15.42
C ALA A 43 -2.97 22.32 16.77
N GLN A 44 -2.55 21.40 17.65
CA GLN A 44 -3.15 21.13 18.97
C GLN A 44 -4.56 20.50 18.94
N GLY A 45 -4.85 19.64 17.96
CA GLY A 45 -6.12 18.93 17.88
C GLY A 45 -7.30 19.77 17.38
N ARG A 46 -7.03 21.00 16.92
CA ARG A 46 -8.05 21.84 16.26
C ARG A 46 -8.42 21.25 14.91
N VAL A 47 -9.71 21.27 14.61
CA VAL A 47 -10.26 20.85 13.32
C VAL A 47 -10.48 22.09 12.47
N TRP A 48 -10.09 22.01 11.20
CA TRP A 48 -10.24 23.08 10.23
C TRP A 48 -11.14 22.63 9.08
N THR A 49 -12.02 23.51 8.62
CA THR A 49 -12.69 23.34 7.33
C THR A 49 -11.68 23.40 6.19
N GLY A 50 -12.05 22.91 5.00
CA GLY A 50 -11.16 22.96 3.83
C GLY A 50 -10.68 24.37 3.52
N SER A 51 -11.58 25.37 3.54
CA SER A 51 -11.25 26.78 3.31
C SER A 51 -10.29 27.33 4.37
N GLU A 52 -10.54 27.07 5.65
CA GLU A 52 -9.65 27.50 6.73
C GLU A 52 -8.26 26.86 6.64
N ALA A 53 -8.20 25.60 6.19
CA ALA A 53 -6.97 24.89 5.95
C ALA A 53 -6.20 25.50 4.77
N LEU A 54 -6.90 25.94 3.72
CA LEU A 54 -6.27 26.63 2.58
C LEU A 54 -5.65 27.96 3.04
N ASP A 55 -6.39 28.78 3.78
CA ASP A 55 -5.92 30.07 4.30
C ASP A 55 -4.68 29.91 5.20
N ARG A 56 -4.61 28.81 5.95
CA ARG A 56 -3.48 28.47 6.82
C ARG A 56 -2.34 27.76 6.09
N GLY A 57 -2.49 27.46 4.80
CA GLY A 57 -1.51 26.74 3.99
C GLY A 57 -1.30 25.30 4.44
N LEU A 58 -2.35 24.65 4.96
CA LEU A 58 -2.38 23.23 5.29
C LEU A 58 -2.82 22.36 4.09
N VAL A 59 -3.47 22.96 3.10
CA VAL A 59 -3.81 22.35 1.80
C VAL A 59 -3.46 23.32 0.68
N ASP A 60 -3.31 22.81 -0.54
CA ASP A 60 -2.87 23.60 -1.70
C ASP A 60 -4.05 24.14 -2.54
N ARG A 61 -5.18 23.43 -2.54
CA ARG A 61 -6.36 23.76 -3.35
C ARG A 61 -7.62 23.10 -2.79
N LEU A 62 -8.77 23.76 -2.97
CA LEU A 62 -10.09 23.17 -2.72
C LEU A 62 -10.61 22.47 -3.98
N GLY A 63 -11.25 21.32 -3.82
CA GLY A 63 -11.84 20.57 -4.92
C GLY A 63 -12.18 19.15 -4.53
N GLY A 64 -12.73 18.41 -5.49
CA GLY A 64 -13.00 16.98 -5.36
C GLY A 64 -11.92 16.11 -6.01
N LEU A 65 -12.30 14.86 -6.25
CA LEU A 65 -11.45 13.88 -6.92
C LEU A 65 -11.11 14.29 -8.36
N ASP A 66 -12.02 14.94 -9.06
CA ASP A 66 -11.84 15.49 -10.42
C ASP A 66 -10.68 16.50 -10.47
N VAL A 67 -10.63 17.43 -9.52
CA VAL A 67 -9.55 18.40 -9.40
C VAL A 67 -8.23 17.71 -9.07
N ALA A 68 -8.25 16.74 -8.15
CA ALA A 68 -7.06 15.96 -7.79
C ALA A 68 -6.51 15.16 -8.99
N LEU A 69 -7.38 14.54 -9.78
CA LEU A 69 -7.01 13.82 -11.01
C LEU A 69 -6.45 14.76 -12.08
N GLY A 70 -7.03 15.95 -12.24
CA GLY A 70 -6.49 16.97 -13.14
C GLY A 70 -5.04 17.35 -12.77
N VAL A 71 -4.78 17.59 -11.49
CA VAL A 71 -3.43 17.90 -10.98
C VAL A 71 -2.48 16.72 -11.16
N ALA A 72 -2.93 15.49 -10.92
CA ALA A 72 -2.12 14.29 -11.11
C ALA A 72 -1.74 14.08 -12.59
N LYS A 73 -2.69 14.22 -13.50
CA LYS A 73 -2.45 14.17 -14.96
C LYS A 73 -1.45 15.22 -15.40
N GLU A 74 -1.61 16.45 -14.94
CA GLU A 74 -0.69 17.56 -15.24
C GLU A 74 0.75 17.23 -14.79
N ARG A 75 0.91 16.75 -13.56
CA ARG A 75 2.23 16.35 -13.01
C ARG A 75 2.84 15.14 -13.73
N ALA A 76 2.00 14.28 -14.30
CA ALA A 76 2.42 13.11 -15.06
C ALA A 76 2.58 13.40 -16.57
N HIS A 77 2.40 14.64 -17.01
CA HIS A 77 2.41 15.03 -18.43
C HIS A 77 1.40 14.27 -19.30
N ILE A 78 0.26 13.90 -18.72
CA ILE A 78 -0.88 13.25 -19.39
C ILE A 78 -1.84 14.33 -19.86
N GLY A 79 -2.36 14.20 -21.09
CA GLY A 79 -3.35 15.13 -21.64
C GLY A 79 -4.61 15.20 -20.77
N ARG A 80 -5.21 16.39 -20.62
CA ARG A 80 -6.42 16.56 -19.79
C ARG A 80 -7.56 15.63 -20.23
N ASP A 81 -7.77 15.54 -21.53
CA ASP A 81 -8.82 14.73 -22.15
C ASP A 81 -8.42 13.26 -22.37
N GLN A 82 -7.17 12.90 -22.05
CA GLN A 82 -6.72 11.52 -22.17
C GLN A 82 -7.37 10.67 -21.09
N GLU A 83 -8.00 9.56 -21.49
CA GLU A 83 -8.57 8.62 -20.53
C GLU A 83 -7.48 7.97 -19.68
N VAL A 84 -7.76 7.84 -18.38
CA VAL A 84 -6.86 7.21 -17.41
C VAL A 84 -7.62 6.12 -16.67
N ASN A 85 -6.99 4.97 -16.47
CA ASN A 85 -7.58 3.90 -15.69
C ASN A 85 -7.37 4.17 -14.19
N LEU A 86 -8.45 4.23 -13.42
CA LEU A 86 -8.39 4.41 -11.97
C LEU A 86 -8.32 3.04 -11.29
N VAL A 87 -7.18 2.75 -10.66
CA VAL A 87 -6.99 1.52 -9.88
C VAL A 87 -7.18 1.83 -8.40
N VAL A 88 -8.12 1.14 -7.76
CA VAL A 88 -8.34 1.25 -6.30
C VAL A 88 -7.48 0.20 -5.61
N LEU A 89 -6.64 0.65 -4.68
CA LEU A 89 -5.73 -0.20 -3.91
C LEU A 89 -6.21 -0.38 -2.45
N PRO A 90 -5.88 -1.52 -1.80
CA PRO A 90 -5.24 -2.70 -2.40
C PRO A 90 -6.18 -3.41 -3.39
N GLU A 91 -5.61 -4.06 -4.40
CA GLU A 91 -6.40 -4.89 -5.33
C GLU A 91 -7.15 -5.95 -4.51
N ARG A 92 -8.45 -6.11 -4.77
CA ARG A 92 -9.20 -7.20 -4.15
C ARG A 92 -8.61 -8.50 -4.68
N LYS A 93 -8.09 -9.34 -3.79
CA LYS A 93 -7.59 -10.66 -4.16
C LYS A 93 -8.63 -11.38 -5.02
N GLY A 94 -8.18 -11.90 -6.16
CA GLY A 94 -9.06 -12.64 -7.06
C GLY A 94 -9.64 -13.88 -6.37
N LEU A 95 -10.73 -14.43 -6.90
CA LEU A 95 -11.32 -15.67 -6.38
C LEU A 95 -10.28 -16.82 -6.42
N ILE A 96 -9.47 -16.89 -7.47
CA ILE A 96 -8.42 -17.91 -7.63
C ILE A 96 -7.32 -17.73 -6.58
N GLU A 97 -6.89 -16.49 -6.33
CA GLU A 97 -5.88 -16.16 -5.31
C GLU A 97 -6.38 -16.51 -3.90
N THR A 98 -7.64 -16.18 -3.60
CA THR A 98 -8.30 -16.52 -2.34
C THR A 98 -8.43 -18.04 -2.14
N ILE A 99 -8.67 -18.80 -3.23
CA ILE A 99 -8.74 -20.27 -3.20
C ILE A 99 -7.33 -20.89 -3.06
N LEU A 100 -6.32 -20.34 -3.74
CA LEU A 100 -4.93 -20.78 -3.65
C LEU A 100 -4.33 -20.52 -2.27
N GLU A 101 -4.64 -19.40 -1.62
CA GLU A 101 -4.22 -19.13 -0.23
C GLU A 101 -4.92 -20.03 0.78
N ARG A 102 -6.13 -20.50 0.48
CA ARG A 102 -6.82 -21.56 1.26
C ARG A 102 -6.24 -22.95 1.02
N GLN A 103 -5.30 -23.12 0.07
CA GLN A 103 -4.89 -24.41 -0.47
C GLN A 103 -3.70 -25.06 0.25
N ASP A 104 -3.09 -24.39 1.22
CA ASP A 104 -2.04 -24.97 2.09
C ASP A 104 -2.59 -25.96 3.14
N GLU A 105 -3.92 -26.02 3.35
CA GLU A 105 -4.57 -27.03 4.19
C GLU A 105 -5.47 -27.98 3.35
N GLY A 106 -4.85 -28.87 2.56
CA GLY A 106 -5.47 -30.17 2.23
C GLY A 106 -6.26 -30.33 0.92
N VAL A 107 -6.24 -29.38 -0.02
CA VAL A 107 -7.09 -29.44 -1.24
C VAL A 107 -6.62 -30.44 -2.31
N GLY A 108 -5.39 -30.97 -2.21
CA GLY A 108 -4.90 -32.01 -3.13
C GLY A 108 -5.75 -33.30 -3.13
N ALA A 109 -6.53 -33.54 -2.07
CA ALA A 109 -7.41 -34.69 -1.97
C ALA A 109 -8.74 -34.53 -2.74
N ALA A 110 -9.21 -33.29 -2.94
CA ALA A 110 -10.51 -32.96 -3.52
C ALA A 110 -10.52 -32.81 -5.05
N LEU A 111 -9.35 -32.77 -5.69
CA LEU A 111 -9.25 -32.70 -7.14
C LEU A 111 -9.50 -34.07 -7.80
N PRO A 112 -10.22 -34.13 -8.94
CA PRO A 112 -10.34 -35.34 -9.76
C PRO A 112 -8.96 -35.96 -10.00
N ARG A 113 -8.87 -37.30 -10.01
CA ARG A 113 -7.58 -38.02 -10.10
C ARG A 113 -6.77 -37.55 -11.30
N ASP A 114 -7.43 -37.30 -12.41
CA ASP A 114 -6.89 -36.97 -13.71
C ASP A 114 -6.17 -35.62 -13.68
N LEU A 115 -6.79 -34.60 -13.06
CA LEU A 115 -6.20 -33.28 -12.91
C LEU A 115 -5.03 -33.28 -11.92
N ARG A 116 -5.11 -34.12 -10.88
CA ARG A 116 -4.03 -34.32 -9.90
C ARG A 116 -2.80 -34.97 -10.53
N VAL A 117 -3.01 -35.94 -11.41
CA VAL A 117 -1.93 -36.58 -12.17
C VAL A 117 -1.28 -35.55 -13.09
N LEU A 118 -2.06 -34.80 -13.88
CA LEU A 118 -1.53 -33.76 -14.77
C LEU A 118 -0.69 -32.71 -14.03
N LEU A 119 -1.17 -32.22 -12.88
CA LEU A 119 -0.43 -31.25 -12.06
C LEU A 119 0.85 -31.85 -11.48
N ARG A 120 0.86 -33.14 -11.11
CA ARG A 120 2.07 -33.85 -10.67
C ARG A 120 3.10 -33.90 -11.79
N TRP A 121 2.70 -34.28 -13.00
CA TRP A 121 3.59 -34.31 -14.18
C TRP A 121 4.12 -32.92 -14.52
N ALA A 122 3.27 -31.90 -14.53
CA ALA A 122 3.68 -30.52 -14.79
C ALA A 122 4.75 -30.03 -13.80
N ARG A 123 4.64 -30.40 -12.52
CA ARG A 123 5.64 -30.06 -11.50
C ARG A 123 6.96 -30.80 -11.70
N SER A 124 6.92 -32.04 -12.22
CA SER A 124 8.11 -32.83 -12.56
C SER A 124 8.92 -32.23 -13.73
N PHE A 125 8.28 -31.52 -14.66
CA PHE A 125 8.97 -30.87 -15.78
C PHE A 125 9.77 -29.63 -15.36
N GLY A 126 9.42 -28.98 -14.25
CA GLY A 126 10.18 -27.86 -13.70
C GLY A 126 11.50 -28.25 -13.03
N GLN A 127 11.74 -29.55 -12.79
CA GLN A 127 12.95 -30.08 -12.15
C GLN A 127 13.80 -30.96 -13.10
N ALA A 128 13.60 -30.86 -14.42
CA ALA A 128 14.44 -31.55 -15.37
C ALA A 128 15.86 -30.94 -15.35
N GLN A 129 16.74 -31.49 -14.51
CA GLN A 129 18.18 -31.34 -14.69
C GLN A 129 18.52 -31.82 -16.11
N VAL A 130 19.25 -31.00 -16.87
CA VAL A 130 19.69 -31.32 -18.24
C VAL A 130 20.60 -32.55 -18.18
N LEU A 131 20.08 -33.71 -18.56
CA LEU A 131 20.79 -35.00 -18.46
C LEU A 131 21.70 -35.34 -19.66
N ALA A 132 21.66 -34.57 -20.76
CA ALA A 132 22.67 -34.66 -21.83
C ALA A 132 22.62 -33.44 -22.75
N ARG A 133 23.79 -32.94 -23.16
CA ARG A 133 23.97 -32.03 -24.30
C ARG A 133 24.51 -32.86 -25.47
N LEU A 134 23.80 -32.90 -26.59
CA LEU A 134 24.29 -33.58 -27.80
C LEU A 134 25.48 -32.81 -28.39
N PRO A 135 26.52 -33.48 -28.92
CA PRO A 135 27.76 -32.84 -29.35
C PRO A 135 27.67 -32.11 -30.71
N PHE A 136 26.47 -31.83 -31.20
CA PHE A 136 26.25 -31.06 -32.42
C PHE A 136 24.95 -30.25 -32.32
N ASP A 137 24.97 -29.04 -32.88
CA ASP A 137 23.82 -28.15 -32.96
C ASP A 137 22.99 -28.46 -34.22
N LEU A 138 21.71 -28.76 -34.03
CA LEU A 138 20.75 -28.95 -35.13
C LEU A 138 20.25 -27.58 -35.60
N GLN A 139 20.69 -27.13 -36.78
CA GLN A 139 20.07 -26.02 -37.48
C GLN A 139 18.93 -26.55 -38.36
N VAL A 140 17.70 -26.30 -37.95
CA VAL A 140 16.52 -26.51 -38.80
C VAL A 140 16.30 -25.22 -39.61
N ARG A 141 16.31 -25.35 -40.94
CA ARG A 141 15.97 -24.28 -41.89
C ARG A 141 14.47 -24.13 -42.04
#